data_AF-A0A2G6I2C4-F1
#
_entry.id   AF-A0A2G6I2C4-F1
#
_cell.length_a   1.000
_cell.length_b   1.000
_cell.length_c   1.000
_cell.angle_alpha   90.00
_cell.angle_beta   90.00
_cell.angle_gamma   90.00
#
_symmetry.space_group_name_H-M   'P 1'
#
loop_
_entity.id
_entity.type
_entity.pdbx_description
1 polymer ?
#
loop_
_entity_poly.entity_id
_entity_poly.type
_entity_poly.pdbx_seq_one_letter_code
_entity_poly.pdbx_strand_id
1 'polypeptide(L)'
;MAGAETVHLFGADFSYPLGRPYARGTYLYPYFQSRSKRTGSSENAFWHFVESARPRRELEGGICRLRTAVLDSYREALEESAAEFNFELTAEKGMGLPLRLPPLSAKRVFPAAQTVLAAPGAVKKEWAAAVDEYRRLLEELPAAGGTVGEYTAGLNARQRQAWATLLPIAASFREDTSGSGFSAVEKSRQWVIKVLAKKIDQDIHHIPDI
;
A
#
# COMPACT_ATOMS: atom_id res chain seq x y z
N MET A 1 -4.26 -14.39 -6.60
CA MET A 1 -3.19 -14.51 -5.59
C MET A 1 -1.86 -14.78 -6.29
N ALA A 2 -0.73 -14.32 -5.76
CA ALA A 2 0.59 -14.32 -6.42
C ALA A 2 1.34 -15.67 -6.43
N GLY A 3 0.66 -16.80 -6.20
CA GLY A 3 1.27 -18.14 -6.23
C GLY A 3 2.27 -18.43 -5.11
N ALA A 4 2.29 -17.65 -4.03
CA ALA A 4 3.16 -17.90 -2.89
C ALA A 4 2.77 -19.20 -2.17
N GLU A 5 3.75 -20.03 -1.84
CA GLU A 5 3.57 -21.27 -1.08
C GLU A 5 3.57 -21.03 0.43
N THR A 6 4.33 -20.02 0.88
CA THR A 6 4.48 -19.63 2.28
C THR A 6 4.36 -18.11 2.40
N VAL A 7 3.62 -17.66 3.42
CA VAL A 7 3.40 -16.26 3.75
C VAL A 7 3.72 -16.04 5.22
N HIS A 8 4.68 -15.17 5.49
CA HIS A 8 5.01 -14.72 6.85
C HIS A 8 4.30 -13.40 7.12
N LEU A 9 3.50 -13.36 8.19
CA LEU A 9 2.72 -12.19 8.56
C LEU A 9 3.42 -11.41 9.67
N PHE A 10 3.83 -10.19 9.36
CA PHE A 10 4.47 -9.25 10.29
C PHE A 10 3.56 -8.05 10.57
N GLY A 11 3.60 -7.52 11.79
CA GLY A 11 2.91 -6.28 12.15
C GLY A 11 1.38 -6.38 12.23
N ALA A 12 0.82 -7.59 12.14
CA ALA A 12 -0.60 -7.84 12.32
C ALA A 12 -0.92 -8.05 13.80
N ASP A 13 -0.85 -6.98 14.59
CA ASP A 13 -0.96 -7.06 16.05
C ASP A 13 -2.40 -7.25 16.57
N PHE A 14 -3.43 -6.92 15.75
CA PHE A 14 -4.87 -6.94 16.08
C PHE A 14 -5.25 -6.36 17.46
N SER A 15 -4.41 -5.47 17.96
CA SER A 15 -4.53 -4.81 19.24
C SER A 15 -3.56 -3.63 19.26
N TYR A 16 -3.67 -2.78 20.27
CA TYR A 16 -2.71 -1.71 20.52
C TYR A 16 -1.79 -2.12 21.68
N PRO A 17 -0.65 -2.78 21.41
CA PRO A 17 0.29 -3.17 22.45
C PRO A 17 0.87 -1.93 23.11
N LEU A 18 0.94 -1.92 24.44
CA LEU A 18 1.41 -0.77 25.23
C LEU A 18 0.65 0.54 24.94
N GLY A 19 -0.59 0.45 24.45
CA GLY A 19 -1.41 1.59 24.07
C GLY A 19 -0.97 2.31 22.79
N ARG A 20 -0.09 1.69 21.99
CA ARG A 20 0.39 2.29 20.74
C ARG A 20 -0.42 1.77 19.56
N PRO A 21 -1.10 2.64 18.80
CA PRO A 21 -1.98 2.17 17.75
C PRO A 21 -1.26 1.71 16.48
N TYR A 22 -0.04 2.20 16.26
CA TYR A 22 0.77 1.90 15.08
C TYR A 22 2.26 1.86 15.43
N ALA A 23 3.02 1.17 14.59
CA ALA A 23 4.49 1.16 14.63
C ALA A 23 5.06 2.59 14.57
N ARG A 24 6.19 2.81 15.25
CA ARG A 24 6.92 4.10 15.20
C ARG A 24 7.34 4.41 13.76
N GLY A 25 7.35 5.68 13.39
CA GLY A 25 7.73 6.14 12.05
C GLY A 25 6.60 6.08 11.01
N THR A 26 5.41 5.61 11.39
CA THR A 26 4.20 5.77 10.56
C THR A 26 3.73 7.23 10.55
N TYR A 27 2.93 7.59 9.53
CA TYR A 27 2.45 8.97 9.31
C TYR A 27 1.66 9.56 10.49
N LEU A 28 1.11 8.73 11.38
CA LEU A 28 0.33 9.19 12.53
C LEU A 28 1.15 9.95 13.56
N TYR A 29 2.42 9.59 13.75
CA TYR A 29 3.30 10.27 14.69
C TYR A 29 3.58 11.72 14.29
N PRO A 30 4.09 12.03 13.08
CA PRO A 30 4.26 13.41 12.64
C PRO A 30 2.92 14.15 12.52
N TYR A 31 1.82 13.45 12.18
CA TYR A 31 0.48 14.05 12.17
C TYR A 31 0.07 14.57 13.55
N PHE A 32 0.12 13.74 14.60
CA PHE A 32 -0.25 14.18 15.95
C PHE A 32 0.78 15.16 16.55
N GLN A 33 2.05 15.01 16.21
CA GLN A 33 3.10 15.94 16.62
C GLN A 33 2.87 17.33 16.03
N SER A 34 2.55 17.44 14.74
CA SER A 34 2.26 18.73 14.08
C SER A 34 1.03 19.45 14.65
N ARG A 35 0.13 18.71 15.32
CA ARG A 35 -1.08 19.23 15.97
C ARG A 35 -0.93 19.45 17.47
N SER A 36 0.25 19.16 18.02
CA SER A 36 0.52 19.35 19.45
C SER A 36 0.51 20.85 19.79
N LYS A 37 -0.11 21.19 20.92
CA LYS A 37 -0.16 22.55 21.47
C LYS A 37 0.54 22.57 22.82
N ARG A 38 0.88 23.75 23.32
CA ARG A 38 1.52 23.91 24.65
C ARG A 38 0.74 23.27 25.80
N THR A 39 -0.59 23.16 25.65
CA THR A 39 -1.51 22.57 26.64
C THR A 39 -1.99 21.15 26.28
N GLY A 40 -1.55 20.59 25.16
CA GLY A 40 -1.98 19.26 24.70
C GLY A 40 -0.90 18.59 23.87
N SER A 41 -0.29 17.54 24.43
CA SER A 41 0.80 16.81 23.78
C SER A 41 0.27 15.83 22.72
N SER A 42 1.17 15.32 21.88
CA SER A 42 0.86 14.29 20.89
C SER A 42 0.31 13.02 21.53
N GLU A 43 0.78 12.68 22.73
CA GLU A 43 0.32 11.52 23.50
C GLU A 43 -1.16 11.64 23.85
N ASN A 44 -1.65 12.84 24.19
CA ASN A 44 -3.08 13.06 24.43
C ASN A 44 -3.91 12.81 23.17
N ALA A 45 -3.43 13.26 22.01
CA ALA A 45 -4.11 13.02 20.74
C ALA A 45 -4.13 11.52 20.37
N PHE A 46 -3.01 10.81 20.61
CA PHE A 46 -2.94 9.36 20.47
C PHE A 46 -3.91 8.65 21.41
N TRP A 47 -3.98 9.07 22.67
CA TRP A 47 -4.88 8.49 23.65
C TRP A 47 -6.34 8.68 23.24
N HIS A 48 -6.74 9.90 22.86
CA HIS A 48 -8.09 10.16 22.38
C HIS A 48 -8.44 9.36 21.12
N PHE A 49 -7.49 9.18 20.20
CA PHE A 49 -7.69 8.32 19.04
C PHE A 49 -8.01 6.89 19.46
N VAL A 50 -7.23 6.31 20.37
CA VAL A 50 -7.44 4.94 20.86
C VAL A 50 -8.74 4.84 21.67
N GLU A 51 -8.98 5.79 22.57
CA GLU A 51 -10.16 5.86 23.44
C GLU A 51 -11.47 6.02 22.66
N SER A 52 -11.45 6.73 21.54
CA SER A 52 -12.63 6.90 20.66
C SER A 52 -13.17 5.57 20.15
N ALA A 53 -12.31 4.56 20.01
CA ALA A 53 -12.67 3.20 19.63
C ALA A 53 -13.19 2.34 20.80
N ARG A 54 -13.37 2.94 21.99
CA ARG A 54 -13.85 2.31 23.24
C ARG A 54 -13.11 1.00 23.55
N PRO A 55 -11.79 1.08 23.76
CA PRO A 55 -10.96 -0.09 23.86
C PRO A 55 -11.20 -0.83 25.18
N ARG A 56 -11.09 -2.16 25.14
CA ARG A 56 -11.01 -3.01 26.32
C ARG A 56 -9.56 -3.31 26.64
N ARG A 57 -9.20 -3.25 27.92
CA ARG A 57 -7.84 -3.55 28.37
C ARG A 57 -7.70 -5.04 28.66
N GLU A 58 -6.65 -5.65 28.13
CA GLU A 58 -6.27 -7.03 28.39
C GLU A 58 -4.82 -7.08 28.90
N LEU A 59 -4.59 -7.86 29.94
CA LEU A 59 -3.27 -8.08 30.52
C LEU A 59 -2.99 -9.57 30.49
N GLU A 60 -2.10 -9.99 29.60
CA GLU A 60 -1.74 -11.39 29.42
C GLU A 60 -0.24 -11.50 29.17
N GLY A 61 0.43 -12.42 29.88
CA GLY A 61 1.88 -12.62 29.75
C GLY A 61 2.71 -11.40 30.13
N GLY A 62 2.21 -10.52 31.02
CA GLY A 62 2.89 -9.28 31.44
C GLY A 62 2.81 -8.15 30.42
N ILE A 63 2.13 -8.34 29.29
CA ILE A 63 1.95 -7.31 28.26
C ILE A 63 0.54 -6.74 28.36
N CYS A 64 0.46 -5.41 28.49
CA CYS A 64 -0.82 -4.69 28.44
C CYS A 64 -1.18 -4.39 26.98
N ARG A 65 -2.37 -4.85 26.55
CA ARG A 65 -2.92 -4.63 25.22
C ARG A 65 -4.26 -3.91 25.35
N LEU A 66 -4.55 -3.04 24.39
CA LEU A 66 -5.88 -2.45 24.22
C LEU A 66 -6.53 -3.06 22.97
N ARG A 67 -7.74 -3.57 23.12
CA ARG A 67 -8.50 -4.25 22.08
C ARG A 67 -9.71 -3.44 21.70
N THR A 68 -10.08 -3.48 20.43
CA THR A 68 -11.28 -2.84 19.93
C THR A 68 -12.09 -3.88 19.15
N ALA A 69 -13.40 -3.72 19.13
CA ALA A 69 -14.28 -4.65 18.40
C ALA A 69 -13.92 -4.73 16.90
N VAL A 70 -13.41 -3.64 16.32
CA VAL A 70 -12.97 -3.59 14.93
C VAL A 70 -11.73 -4.47 14.71
N LEU A 71 -10.72 -4.36 15.57
CA LEU A 71 -9.50 -5.16 15.43
C LEU A 71 -9.76 -6.64 15.74
N ASP A 72 -10.65 -6.92 16.69
CA ASP A 72 -11.12 -8.28 16.98
C ASP A 72 -11.80 -8.89 15.74
N SER A 73 -12.69 -8.15 15.07
CA SER A 73 -13.36 -8.59 13.84
C SER A 73 -12.38 -8.84 12.70
N TYR A 74 -11.36 -7.98 12.51
CA TYR A 74 -10.33 -8.22 11.50
C TYR A 74 -9.49 -9.46 11.79
N ARG A 75 -9.19 -9.71 13.07
CA ARG A 75 -8.49 -10.93 13.49
C ARG A 75 -9.32 -12.16 13.17
N GLU A 76 -10.59 -12.16 13.58
CA GLU A 76 -11.51 -13.27 13.37
C GLU A 76 -11.70 -13.56 11.88
N ALA A 77 -11.91 -12.53 11.05
CA ALA A 77 -12.03 -12.68 9.61
C ALA A 77 -10.75 -13.27 8.97
N LEU A 78 -9.57 -12.88 9.44
CA LEU A 78 -8.31 -13.48 8.98
C LEU A 78 -8.19 -14.94 9.40
N GLU A 79 -8.49 -15.27 10.67
CA GLU A 79 -8.46 -16.64 11.19
C GLU A 79 -9.43 -17.56 10.44
N GLU A 80 -10.65 -17.08 10.15
CA GLU A 80 -11.64 -17.80 9.35
C GLU A 80 -11.16 -18.02 7.91
N SER A 81 -10.66 -16.97 7.26
CA SER A 81 -10.16 -17.04 5.88
C SER A 81 -8.91 -17.92 5.74
N ALA A 82 -8.10 -18.01 6.79
CA ALA A 82 -6.87 -18.80 6.78
C ALA A 82 -7.12 -20.29 6.52
N ALA A 83 -8.30 -20.81 6.88
CA ALA A 83 -8.69 -22.18 6.57
C ALA A 83 -8.89 -22.44 5.07
N GLU A 84 -9.16 -21.39 4.29
CA GLU A 84 -9.40 -21.47 2.84
C GLU A 84 -8.13 -21.24 2.03
N PHE A 85 -7.05 -20.76 2.65
CA PHE A 85 -5.81 -20.49 1.95
C PHE A 85 -5.16 -21.78 1.43
N ASN A 86 -4.52 -21.64 0.27
CA ASN A 86 -3.76 -22.71 -0.39
C ASN A 86 -2.25 -22.56 -0.16
N PHE A 87 -1.86 -21.86 0.89
CA PHE A 87 -0.48 -21.58 1.26
C PHE A 87 -0.33 -21.65 2.78
N GLU A 88 0.90 -21.82 3.23
CA GLU A 88 1.24 -21.80 4.64
C GLU A 88 1.27 -20.36 5.14
N LEU A 89 0.36 -20.00 6.04
CA LEU A 89 0.39 -18.71 6.72
C LEU A 89 1.02 -18.89 8.10
N THR A 90 2.15 -18.23 8.33
CA THR A 90 2.80 -18.19 9.65
C THR A 90 2.74 -16.77 10.19
N ALA A 91 2.17 -16.61 11.39
CA ALA A 91 2.18 -15.34 12.10
C ALA A 91 3.46 -15.22 12.91
N GLU A 92 4.23 -14.17 12.64
CA GLU A 92 5.49 -13.95 13.33
C GLU A 92 5.26 -13.38 14.72
N LYS A 93 6.10 -13.80 15.68
CA LYS A 93 5.88 -13.49 17.09
C LYS A 93 6.04 -11.99 17.35
N GLY A 94 4.97 -11.36 17.83
CA GLY A 94 4.91 -9.95 18.19
C GLY A 94 4.38 -9.71 19.61
N MET A 95 4.12 -8.44 19.92
CA MET A 95 3.44 -8.03 21.17
C MET A 95 1.92 -8.00 21.01
N GLY A 96 1.39 -8.15 19.79
CA GLY A 96 -0.03 -8.23 19.51
C GLY A 96 -0.74 -9.47 20.05
N LEU A 97 -1.97 -9.66 19.60
CA LEU A 97 -2.77 -10.85 19.91
C LEU A 97 -2.26 -12.05 19.12
N PRO A 98 -2.20 -13.24 19.75
CA PRO A 98 -1.89 -14.46 19.02
C PRO A 98 -3.00 -14.76 18.00
N LEU A 99 -2.59 -15.29 16.85
CA LEU A 99 -3.49 -15.80 15.81
C LEU A 99 -3.63 -17.31 15.93
N ARG A 100 -4.86 -17.79 15.76
CA ARG A 100 -5.20 -19.21 15.69
C ARG A 100 -5.25 -19.65 14.24
N LEU A 101 -4.09 -19.96 13.69
CA LEU A 101 -3.99 -20.41 12.30
C LEU A 101 -4.05 -21.94 12.23
N PRO A 102 -4.84 -22.52 11.31
CA PRO A 102 -4.87 -23.96 11.13
C PRO A 102 -3.51 -24.45 10.61
N PRO A 103 -3.02 -25.63 11.05
CA PRO A 103 -1.84 -26.24 10.45
C PRO A 103 -2.14 -26.56 8.98
N LEU A 104 -1.12 -26.43 8.12
CA LEU A 104 -1.27 -26.79 6.71
C LEU A 104 -1.73 -28.26 6.63
N SER A 105 -2.97 -28.49 6.17
CA SER A 105 -3.45 -29.84 5.96
C SER A 105 -2.62 -30.49 4.86
N ALA A 106 -1.84 -31.51 5.20
CA ALA A 106 -0.97 -32.28 4.31
C ALA A 106 -1.69 -32.96 3.11
N LYS A 107 -2.98 -32.69 2.90
CA LYS A 107 -3.84 -33.31 1.89
C LYS A 107 -4.49 -32.34 0.91
N ARG A 108 -4.02 -31.09 0.78
CA ARG A 108 -4.46 -30.23 -0.34
C ARG A 108 -3.58 -30.45 -1.57
N VAL A 109 -3.64 -31.66 -2.13
CA VAL A 109 -3.25 -31.90 -3.52
C VAL A 109 -4.38 -31.36 -4.38
N PHE A 110 -4.24 -30.11 -4.84
CA PHE A 110 -5.19 -29.58 -5.82
C PHE A 110 -4.70 -29.85 -7.24
N PRO A 111 -5.59 -30.30 -8.14
CA PRO A 111 -5.29 -30.37 -9.55
C PRO A 111 -4.95 -28.97 -10.05
N ALA A 112 -4.00 -28.86 -10.95
CA ALA A 112 -3.67 -27.64 -11.67
C ALA A 112 -4.87 -27.18 -12.52
N ALA A 113 -5.88 -26.59 -11.89
CA ALA A 113 -7.10 -26.16 -12.55
C ALA A 113 -7.67 -24.91 -11.89
N GLN A 114 -7.37 -23.77 -12.53
CA GLN A 114 -8.32 -22.70 -12.81
C GLN A 114 -9.02 -22.06 -11.62
N THR A 115 -8.28 -21.33 -10.78
CA THR A 115 -8.85 -20.13 -10.13
C THR A 115 -8.43 -18.90 -10.93
N VAL A 116 -9.23 -18.59 -11.96
CA VAL A 116 -9.19 -17.34 -12.71
C VAL A 116 -9.84 -16.24 -11.85
N LEU A 117 -9.18 -15.88 -10.75
CA LEU A 117 -9.41 -14.59 -10.09
C LEU A 117 -8.07 -13.86 -10.13
N ALA A 118 -7.88 -13.14 -11.24
CA ALA A 118 -6.87 -12.13 -11.47
C ALA A 118 -5.57 -12.34 -10.68
N ALA A 119 -4.89 -13.47 -10.92
CA ALA A 119 -3.45 -13.46 -10.75
C ALA A 119 -2.92 -12.50 -11.81
N PRO A 120 -2.03 -11.54 -11.48
CA PRO A 120 -1.18 -10.96 -12.50
C PRO A 120 -0.59 -12.15 -13.26
N GLY A 121 -0.87 -12.25 -14.56
CA GLY A 121 -0.37 -13.37 -15.36
C GLY A 121 1.15 -13.49 -15.17
N ALA A 122 1.71 -14.65 -15.54
CA ALA A 122 3.17 -14.85 -15.52
C ALA A 122 3.89 -13.58 -15.98
N VAL A 123 4.92 -13.14 -15.26
CA VAL A 123 5.67 -11.92 -15.57
C VAL A 123 6.28 -12.09 -16.96
N LYS A 124 5.55 -11.63 -17.99
CA LYS A 124 5.90 -11.86 -19.41
C LYS A 124 7.06 -10.97 -19.86
N LYS A 125 7.44 -9.99 -19.04
CA LYS A 125 8.42 -8.98 -19.37
C LYS A 125 9.25 -8.66 -18.14
N GLU A 126 10.54 -8.49 -18.35
CA GLU A 126 11.42 -7.92 -17.34
C GLU A 126 10.90 -6.55 -16.89
N TRP A 127 11.02 -6.27 -15.60
CA TRP A 127 10.48 -5.06 -14.99
C TRP A 127 11.08 -3.79 -15.62
N ALA A 128 12.36 -3.81 -15.99
CA ALA A 128 13.04 -2.69 -16.65
C ALA A 128 12.42 -2.37 -18.02
N ALA A 129 12.12 -3.41 -18.81
CA ALA A 129 11.45 -3.27 -20.10
C ALA A 129 10.01 -2.72 -19.94
N ALA A 130 9.29 -3.15 -18.89
CA ALA A 130 7.96 -2.64 -18.59
C ALA A 130 7.99 -1.16 -18.15
N VAL A 131 8.99 -0.76 -17.37
CA VAL A 131 9.20 0.63 -16.93
C VAL A 131 9.58 1.53 -18.11
N ASP A 132 10.48 1.08 -19.01
CA ASP A 132 10.84 1.84 -20.20
C ASP A 132 9.66 1.99 -21.17
N GLU A 133 8.86 0.93 -21.35
CA GLU A 133 7.62 0.99 -22.15
C GLU A 133 6.62 2.02 -21.58
N TYR A 134 6.46 2.04 -20.25
CA TYR A 134 5.60 3.02 -19.60
C TYR A 134 6.15 4.45 -19.73
N ARG A 135 7.47 4.65 -19.60
CA ARG A 135 8.14 5.94 -19.83
C ARG A 135 7.87 6.46 -21.25
N ARG A 136 8.09 5.62 -22.28
CA ARG A 136 7.82 5.98 -23.69
C ARG A 136 6.35 6.34 -23.89
N LEU A 137 5.43 5.57 -23.30
CA LEU A 137 4.01 5.88 -23.34
C LEU A 137 3.71 7.28 -22.78
N LEU A 138 4.37 7.68 -21.69
CA LEU A 138 4.21 9.03 -21.12
C LEU A 138 4.80 10.12 -22.02
N GLU A 139 5.93 9.85 -22.68
CA GLU A 139 6.56 10.77 -23.63
C GLU A 139 5.68 11.01 -24.87
N GLU A 140 5.00 9.96 -25.34
CA GLU A 140 4.08 9.98 -26.49
C GLU A 140 2.71 10.63 -26.20
N LEU A 141 2.39 10.94 -24.93
CA LEU A 141 1.13 11.61 -24.60
C LEU A 141 1.10 13.01 -25.24
N PRO A 142 -0.03 13.38 -25.89
CA PRO A 142 -0.18 14.73 -26.41
C PRO A 142 -0.16 15.75 -25.26
N ALA A 143 0.43 16.92 -25.50
CA ALA A 143 0.52 17.96 -24.48
C ALA A 143 -0.87 18.33 -23.94
N ALA A 144 -0.98 18.43 -22.61
CA ALA A 144 -2.22 18.75 -21.93
C ALA A 144 -2.68 20.19 -22.25
N GLY A 145 -3.88 20.35 -22.82
CA GLY A 145 -4.39 21.67 -23.20
C GLY A 145 -5.84 21.64 -23.72
N GLY A 146 -6.37 22.82 -24.04
CA GLY A 146 -7.76 22.98 -24.52
C GLY A 146 -8.79 22.79 -23.41
N THR A 147 -9.98 22.29 -23.75
CA THR A 147 -10.96 21.85 -22.76
C THR A 147 -10.75 20.38 -22.39
N VAL A 148 -11.15 20.00 -21.16
CA VAL A 148 -11.03 18.60 -20.71
C VAL A 148 -11.80 17.65 -21.63
N GLY A 149 -12.98 18.06 -22.11
CA GLY A 149 -13.80 17.24 -23.01
C GLY A 149 -13.12 16.98 -24.36
N GLU A 150 -12.62 18.02 -25.02
CA GLU A 150 -11.94 17.89 -26.32
C GLU A 150 -10.64 17.10 -26.18
N TYR A 151 -9.85 17.40 -25.14
CA TYR A 151 -8.61 16.72 -24.89
C TYR A 151 -8.83 15.22 -24.64
N THR A 152 -9.76 14.86 -23.75
CA THR A 152 -10.04 13.45 -23.43
C THR A 152 -10.68 12.67 -24.58
N ALA A 153 -11.43 13.33 -25.46
CA ALA A 153 -11.98 12.73 -26.68
C ALA A 153 -10.88 12.38 -27.69
N GLY A 154 -9.78 13.14 -27.73
CA GLY A 154 -8.63 12.89 -28.59
C GLY A 154 -7.71 11.76 -28.12
N LEU A 155 -7.90 11.24 -26.90
CA LEU A 155 -7.06 10.20 -26.32
C LEU A 155 -7.61 8.80 -26.56
N ASN A 156 -6.73 7.87 -26.93
CA ASN A 156 -7.08 6.46 -26.96
C ASN A 156 -7.17 5.86 -25.54
N ALA A 157 -7.69 4.63 -25.42
CA ALA A 157 -7.88 3.96 -24.12
C ALA A 157 -6.58 3.84 -23.30
N ARG A 158 -5.46 3.51 -23.96
CA ARG A 158 -4.15 3.34 -23.32
C ARG A 158 -3.63 4.67 -22.78
N GLN A 159 -3.77 5.75 -23.54
CA GLN A 159 -3.37 7.09 -23.14
C GLN A 159 -4.23 7.63 -21.98
N ARG A 160 -5.55 7.37 -22.00
CA ARG A 160 -6.45 7.73 -20.89
C ARG A 160 -6.06 7.01 -19.59
N GLN A 161 -5.70 5.73 -19.69
CA GLN A 161 -5.22 4.97 -18.55
C GLN A 161 -3.89 5.51 -18.01
N ALA A 162 -2.95 5.86 -18.90
CA ALA A 162 -1.69 6.50 -18.51
C ALA A 162 -1.94 7.82 -17.78
N TRP A 163 -2.87 8.66 -18.25
CA TRP A 163 -3.24 9.87 -17.53
C TRP A 163 -3.88 9.60 -16.17
N ALA A 164 -4.75 8.60 -16.07
CA ALA A 164 -5.38 8.22 -14.80
C ALA A 164 -4.34 7.85 -13.74
N THR A 165 -3.24 7.19 -14.13
CA THR A 165 -2.13 6.88 -13.22
C THR A 165 -1.37 8.11 -12.70
N LEU A 166 -1.43 9.23 -13.42
CA LEU A 166 -0.76 10.48 -13.04
C LEU A 166 -1.62 11.39 -12.16
N LEU A 167 -2.95 11.20 -12.11
CA LEU A 167 -3.87 12.07 -11.36
C LEU A 167 -3.56 12.18 -9.86
N PRO A 168 -3.23 11.09 -9.14
CA PRO A 168 -2.87 11.20 -7.71
C PRO A 168 -1.64 12.07 -7.48
N ILE A 169 -0.65 11.99 -8.38
CA ILE A 169 0.58 12.79 -8.32
C ILE A 169 0.30 14.24 -8.75
N ALA A 170 -0.55 14.45 -9.76
CA ALA A 170 -0.94 15.79 -10.19
C ALA A 170 -1.61 16.59 -9.04
N ALA A 171 -2.33 15.91 -8.15
CA ALA A 171 -2.95 16.54 -6.99
C ALA A 171 -1.92 17.21 -6.06
N SER A 172 -0.71 16.64 -5.89
CA SER A 172 0.33 17.25 -5.05
C SER A 172 0.97 18.49 -5.69
N PHE A 173 0.97 18.60 -7.01
CA PHE A 173 1.51 19.77 -7.72
C PHE A 173 0.51 20.93 -7.85
N ARG A 174 -0.75 20.71 -7.43
CA ARG A 174 -1.82 21.71 -7.55
C ARG A 174 -1.57 22.94 -6.67
N GLU A 175 -0.90 22.77 -5.53
CA GLU A 175 -0.55 23.87 -4.61
C GLU A 175 0.55 24.77 -5.19
N ASP A 176 1.45 24.20 -5.99
CA ASP A 176 2.61 24.89 -6.61
C ASP A 176 2.29 25.55 -7.96
N THR A 177 1.03 25.53 -8.40
CA THR A 177 0.60 26.12 -9.66
C THR A 177 -0.57 27.07 -9.45
N SER A 178 -0.34 28.37 -9.61
CA SER A 178 -1.40 29.37 -9.80
C SER A 178 -2.15 29.23 -11.14
N GLY A 179 -1.97 28.11 -11.85
CA GLY A 179 -2.42 27.87 -13.21
C GLY A 179 -3.56 26.84 -13.32
N SER A 180 -4.00 26.58 -14.55
CA SER A 180 -5.05 25.60 -14.87
C SER A 180 -4.64 24.18 -14.45
N GLY A 181 -5.62 23.31 -14.16
CA GLY A 181 -5.38 21.92 -13.76
C GLY A 181 -4.50 21.11 -14.73
N PHE A 182 -4.47 21.50 -16.01
CA PHE A 182 -3.57 20.91 -17.01
C PHE A 182 -2.08 21.16 -16.71
N SER A 183 -1.73 22.29 -16.10
CA SER A 183 -0.34 22.58 -15.71
C SER A 183 0.15 21.62 -14.63
N ALA A 184 -0.67 21.31 -13.64
CA ALA A 184 -0.33 20.36 -12.57
C ALA A 184 -0.16 18.93 -13.12
N VAL A 185 -1.03 18.54 -14.05
CA VAL A 185 -0.99 17.26 -14.74
C VAL A 185 0.23 17.13 -15.67
N GLU A 186 0.61 18.21 -16.35
CA GLU A 186 1.81 18.23 -17.18
C GLU A 186 3.09 18.19 -16.34
N LYS A 187 3.13 18.93 -15.22
CA LYS A 187 4.24 18.86 -14.25
C LYS A 187 4.40 17.45 -13.69
N SER A 188 3.31 16.76 -13.36
CA SER A 188 3.39 15.38 -12.87
C SER A 188 3.93 14.43 -13.93
N ARG A 189 3.51 14.57 -15.20
CA ARG A 189 4.06 13.82 -16.34
C ARG A 189 5.58 13.98 -16.43
N GLN A 190 6.07 15.22 -16.48
CA GLN A 190 7.51 15.52 -16.60
C GLN A 190 8.31 14.99 -15.40
N TRP A 191 7.76 15.14 -14.19
CA TRP A 191 8.39 14.63 -12.98
C TRP A 191 8.51 13.10 -13.01
N VAL A 192 7.45 12.38 -13.38
CA VAL A 192 7.48 10.91 -13.46
C VAL A 192 8.49 10.46 -14.52
N ILE A 193 8.51 11.05 -15.71
CA ILE A 193 9.50 10.72 -16.76
C ILE A 193 10.94 10.84 -16.20
N LYS A 194 11.24 11.94 -15.50
CA LYS A 194 12.55 12.17 -14.89
C LYS A 194 12.90 11.13 -13.82
N VAL A 195 11.93 10.74 -12.98
CA VAL A 195 12.14 9.71 -11.94
C VAL A 195 12.41 8.35 -12.57
N LEU A 196 11.64 7.98 -13.60
CA LEU A 196 11.81 6.70 -14.29
C LEU A 196 13.17 6.63 -15.01
N ALA A 197 13.59 7.69 -15.70
CA ALA A 197 14.89 7.75 -16.35
C ALA A 197 16.04 7.55 -15.35
N LYS A 198 16.01 8.27 -14.22
CA LYS A 198 17.02 8.12 -13.16
C LYS A 198 17.05 6.69 -12.60
N LYS A 199 15.89 6.06 -12.45
CA LYS A 199 15.79 4.71 -11.85
C LYS A 199 16.35 3.64 -12.78
N ILE A 200 16.11 3.76 -14.09
CA ILE A 200 16.70 2.88 -15.11
C ILE A 200 18.23 3.01 -15.10
N ASP A 201 18.78 4.24 -15.11
CA ASP A 201 20.22 4.47 -15.14
C ASP A 201 20.95 3.94 -13.89
N GLN A 202 20.35 4.10 -12.70
CA GLN A 202 20.96 3.63 -11.45
C GLN A 202 21.08 2.10 -11.37
N ASP A 203 20.13 1.37 -11.95
CA ASP A 203 20.11 -0.09 -11.87
C ASP A 203 20.95 -0.75 -12.99
N ILE A 204 21.17 -0.07 -14.13
CA ILE A 204 22.12 -0.50 -15.18
C ILE A 204 23.57 -0.48 -14.67
N HIS A 205 23.91 0.43 -13.77
CA HIS A 205 25.25 0.54 -13.16
C HIS A 205 25.43 -0.29 -11.87
N HIS A 206 24.46 -1.14 -11.52
CA HIS A 206 24.52 -2.01 -10.35
C HIS A 206 24.42 -3.50 -10.70
N ILE A 207 24.90 -3.88 -11.89
CA ILE A 207 25.28 -5.26 -12.18
C ILE A 207 26.67 -5.45 -11.57
N PRO A 208 26.84 -6.19 -10.46
CA PRO A 208 28.17 -6.58 -10.02
C PRO A 208 28.76 -7.47 -11.12
N ASP A 209 29.94 -7.12 -11.62
CA ASP A 209 30.75 -8.01 -12.45
C ASP A 209 30.85 -9.37 -11.72
N ILE A 210 30.26 -10.41 -12.32
CA ILE A 210 30.46 -11.81 -11.93
C ILE A 210 31.67 -12.33 -12.70
#